data_AF-A0A9P6AE17-F1
#
_entry.id   AF-A0A9P6AE17-F1
#
_cell.length_a   1.000
_cell.length_b   1.000
_cell.length_c   1.000
_cell.angle_alpha   90.00
_cell.angle_beta   90.00
_cell.angle_gamma   90.00
#
_symmetry.space_group_name_H-M   'P 1'
#
loop_
_entity.id
_entity.type
_entity.pdbx_description
1 polymer ?
#
loop_
_entity_poly.entity_id
_entity_poly.type
_entity_poly.pdbx_seq_one_letter_code
_entity_poly.pdbx_strand_id
1 'polypeptide(L)'
;MELQSFLSIVNHIFLPPRLPQKGDDQGDDHTQTLCVTIHKSLEQYITQHISPLQSTLWNALLKMMGHLCDARPVSEHQLQRFVSTMWPGDLVLLLIHAQNAGVILRRFDNGDIVFEAFEASPSAGAVMGAEGKLLCSYPGPAITIPSAVAQDPAFQRELVLFLSDLNSTKIEDVLPMTKKAGSTVTEPRDTTHPRYITELLTGILRGLGHPADIRRIQKRVADDVQCPVPIYPGVDPPLADHSCGPPDLAI
;
A
#
# COMPACT_ATOMS: atom_id res chain seq x y z
N MET A 1 -15.22 17.89 -15.22
CA MET A 1 -15.14 16.76 -14.29
C MET A 1 -16.55 16.22 -14.14
N GLU A 2 -16.75 14.94 -14.43
CA GLU A 2 -18.06 14.30 -14.29
C GLU A 2 -18.45 14.18 -12.81
N LEU A 3 -19.76 14.18 -12.51
CA LEU A 3 -20.27 14.18 -11.13
C LEU A 3 -19.78 12.96 -10.34
N GLN A 4 -19.66 11.80 -10.99
CA GLN A 4 -19.20 10.55 -10.36
C GLN A 4 -17.72 10.62 -9.97
N SER A 5 -16.86 11.12 -10.87
CA SER A 5 -15.45 11.38 -10.60
C SER A 5 -15.25 12.33 -9.43
N PHE A 6 -16.07 13.39 -9.35
CA PHE A 6 -16.02 14.34 -8.23
C PHE A 6 -16.43 13.69 -6.90
N LEU A 7 -17.54 12.94 -6.88
CA LEU A 7 -17.99 12.24 -5.68
C LEU A 7 -16.98 11.20 -5.19
N SER A 8 -16.30 10.52 -6.10
CA SER A 8 -15.22 9.59 -5.77
C SER A 8 -14.06 10.32 -5.07
N ILE A 9 -13.58 11.44 -5.63
CA ILE A 9 -12.55 12.27 -4.98
C ILE A 9 -13.00 12.69 -3.57
N VAL A 10 -14.26 13.12 -3.43
CA VAL A 10 -14.79 13.55 -2.13
C VAL A 10 -14.78 12.41 -1.12
N ASN A 11 -15.23 11.23 -1.52
CA ASN A 11 -15.29 10.06 -0.65
C ASN A 11 -13.89 9.59 -0.24
N HIS A 12 -12.90 9.65 -1.13
CA HIS A 12 -11.54 9.14 -0.87
C HIS A 12 -10.60 10.15 -0.18
N ILE A 13 -10.85 11.45 -0.30
CA ILE A 13 -10.02 12.50 0.33
C ILE A 13 -10.59 12.98 1.66
N PHE A 14 -11.91 13.25 1.70
CA PHE A 14 -12.54 13.87 2.87
C PHE A 14 -13.21 12.87 3.80
N LEU A 15 -13.46 11.63 3.34
CA LEU A 15 -14.04 10.54 4.12
C LEU A 15 -15.30 10.98 4.90
N PRO A 16 -16.38 11.41 4.21
CA PRO A 16 -17.59 11.88 4.87
C PRO A 16 -18.23 10.80 5.76
N PRO A 17 -19.03 11.16 6.78
CA PRO A 17 -19.59 10.19 7.74
C PRO A 17 -20.41 9.06 7.14
N ARG A 18 -20.92 9.22 5.91
CA ARG A 18 -21.61 8.17 5.16
C ARG A 18 -20.84 7.89 3.88
N LEU A 19 -19.96 6.91 3.95
CA LEU A 19 -19.26 6.38 2.79
C LEU A 19 -20.14 5.37 2.02
N PRO A 20 -19.90 5.20 0.71
CA PRO A 20 -20.50 4.11 -0.06
C PRO A 20 -20.27 2.76 0.64
N GLN A 21 -21.33 1.92 0.68
CA GLN A 21 -21.32 0.60 1.32
C GLN A 21 -20.82 -0.51 0.40
N LYS A 22 -20.66 -0.20 -0.89
CA LYS A 22 -20.05 -1.07 -1.89
C LYS A 22 -18.67 -0.49 -2.15
N GLY A 23 -17.67 -1.35 -2.24
CA GLY A 23 -16.39 -0.94 -2.81
C GLY A 23 -16.59 -0.39 -4.21
N ASP A 24 -15.60 0.36 -4.70
CA ASP A 24 -15.58 0.82 -6.08
C ASP A 24 -15.46 -0.40 -7.02
N ASP A 25 -16.58 -1.07 -7.29
CA ASP A 25 -16.69 -2.15 -8.27
C ASP A 25 -16.51 -1.62 -9.71
N GLN A 26 -16.42 -0.29 -9.85
CA GLN A 26 -16.25 0.46 -11.08
C GLN A 26 -14.78 0.78 -11.35
N GLY A 27 -13.98 -0.28 -11.50
CA GLY A 27 -12.73 -0.29 -12.27
C GLY A 27 -11.60 0.67 -11.84
N ASP A 28 -10.49 0.51 -12.53
CA ASP A 28 -9.26 1.29 -12.43
C ASP A 28 -9.48 2.82 -12.58
N ASP A 29 -10.60 3.24 -13.17
CA ASP A 29 -10.87 4.62 -13.62
C ASP A 29 -11.03 5.66 -12.48
N HIS A 30 -11.67 5.29 -11.37
CA HIS A 30 -11.83 6.18 -10.22
C HIS A 30 -10.51 6.38 -9.46
N THR A 31 -9.78 5.28 -9.26
CA THR A 31 -8.45 5.30 -8.67
C THR A 31 -7.48 6.08 -9.54
N GLN A 32 -7.57 5.94 -10.86
CA GLN A 32 -6.77 6.69 -11.81
C GLN A 32 -7.08 8.18 -11.78
N THR A 33 -8.36 8.54 -11.71
CA THR A 33 -8.80 9.92 -11.55
C THR A 33 -8.21 10.56 -10.29
N LEU A 34 -8.22 9.84 -9.17
CA LEU A 34 -7.62 10.33 -7.92
C LEU A 34 -6.11 10.53 -8.07
N CYS A 35 -5.40 9.55 -8.65
CA CYS A 35 -3.96 9.61 -8.86
C CYS A 35 -3.56 10.79 -9.75
N VAL A 36 -4.24 10.95 -10.90
CA VAL A 36 -4.02 12.08 -11.82
C VAL A 36 -4.33 13.43 -11.17
N THR A 37 -5.39 13.50 -10.35
CA THR A 37 -5.75 14.72 -9.62
C THR A 37 -4.65 15.10 -8.63
N ILE A 38 -4.19 14.16 -7.80
CA ILE A 38 -3.11 14.39 -6.83
C ILE A 38 -1.82 14.78 -7.54
N HIS A 39 -1.46 14.10 -8.64
CA HIS A 39 -0.26 14.41 -9.43
C HIS A 39 -0.30 15.85 -9.97
N LYS A 40 -1.43 16.28 -10.56
CA LYS A 40 -1.60 17.66 -11.05
C LYS A 40 -1.55 18.69 -9.92
N SER A 41 -2.17 18.40 -8.78
CA SER A 41 -2.11 19.29 -7.61
C SER A 41 -0.68 19.42 -7.06
N LEU A 42 0.09 18.32 -7.05
CA LEU A 42 1.49 18.33 -6.66
C LEU A 42 2.33 19.17 -7.63
N GLU A 43 2.17 19.00 -8.94
CA GLU A 43 2.85 19.78 -9.97
C GLU A 43 2.59 21.29 -9.83
N GLN A 44 1.32 21.67 -9.62
CA GLN A 44 0.93 23.06 -9.38
C GLN A 44 1.56 23.62 -8.10
N TYR A 45 1.54 22.85 -7.01
CA TYR A 45 2.13 23.26 -5.74
C TYR A 45 3.64 23.49 -5.86
N ILE A 46 4.34 22.58 -6.54
CA ILE A 46 5.78 22.71 -6.80
C ILE A 46 6.07 23.99 -7.58
N THR A 47 5.32 24.21 -8.67
CA THR A 47 5.52 25.37 -9.54
C THR A 47 5.27 26.71 -8.83
N GLN A 48 4.30 26.76 -7.91
CA GLN A 48 3.86 28.00 -7.27
C GLN A 48 4.58 28.31 -5.95
N HIS A 49 5.03 27.29 -5.22
CA HIS A 49 5.45 27.45 -3.82
C HIS A 49 6.84 26.90 -3.50
N ILE A 50 7.43 26.06 -4.35
CA ILE A 50 8.71 25.44 -4.05
C ILE A 50 9.84 26.23 -4.69
N SER A 51 10.80 26.63 -3.86
CA SER A 51 12.01 27.32 -4.33
C SER A 51 12.90 26.38 -5.16
N PRO A 52 13.65 26.89 -6.15
CA PRO A 52 14.58 26.07 -6.95
C PRO A 52 15.59 25.28 -6.10
N LEU A 53 15.97 25.81 -4.93
CA LEU A 53 16.90 25.16 -4.00
C LEU A 53 16.35 23.88 -3.36
N GLN A 54 15.02 23.73 -3.28
CA GLN A 54 14.36 22.53 -2.75
C GLN A 54 13.82 21.62 -3.87
N SER A 55 13.96 22.02 -5.13
CA SER A 55 13.30 21.38 -6.26
C SER A 55 13.67 19.90 -6.45
N THR A 56 14.88 19.48 -6.11
CA THR A 56 15.35 18.09 -6.33
C THR A 56 14.46 17.04 -5.66
N LEU A 57 14.18 17.20 -4.36
CA LEU A 57 13.33 16.27 -3.61
C LEU A 57 11.90 16.26 -4.16
N TRP A 58 11.35 17.44 -4.44
CA TRP A 58 10.00 17.59 -4.95
C TRP A 58 9.84 17.04 -6.37
N ASN A 59 10.86 17.18 -7.22
CA ASN A 59 10.89 16.60 -8.55
C ASN A 59 10.97 15.07 -8.49
N ALA A 60 11.76 14.52 -7.56
CA ALA A 60 11.80 13.07 -7.32
C ALA A 60 10.43 12.54 -6.86
N LEU A 61 9.74 13.28 -5.97
CA LEU A 61 8.37 12.96 -5.55
C LEU A 61 7.37 13.05 -6.71
N LEU A 62 7.47 14.08 -7.54
CA LEU A 62 6.61 14.25 -8.72
C LEU A 62 6.81 13.08 -9.71
N LYS A 63 8.07 12.72 -10.00
CA LYS A 63 8.42 11.56 -10.84
C LYS A 63 7.87 10.25 -10.27
N MET A 64 8.03 10.02 -8.97
CA MET A 64 7.48 8.85 -8.28
C MET A 64 5.94 8.81 -8.39
N MET A 65 5.25 9.93 -8.16
CA MET A 65 3.80 10.00 -8.31
C MET A 65 3.37 9.71 -9.76
N GLY A 66 4.12 10.20 -10.75
CA GLY A 66 3.88 9.88 -12.16
C GLY A 66 3.97 8.38 -12.44
N HIS A 67 5.00 7.71 -11.93
CA HIS A 67 5.13 6.25 -12.03
C HIS A 67 3.94 5.52 -11.40
N LEU A 68 3.44 6.00 -10.26
CA LEU A 68 2.29 5.41 -9.57
C LEU A 68 0.96 5.59 -10.33
N CYS A 69 0.82 6.68 -11.09
CA CYS A 69 -0.31 6.90 -12.01
C CYS A 69 -0.21 6.00 -13.26
N ASP A 70 1.00 5.73 -13.74
CA ASP A 70 1.20 4.98 -14.99
C ASP A 70 1.14 3.46 -14.79
N ALA A 71 1.45 2.97 -13.59
CA ALA A 71 1.73 1.58 -13.33
C ALA A 71 0.63 0.89 -12.51
N ARG A 72 -0.61 0.92 -13.02
CA ARG A 72 -1.75 0.22 -12.40
C ARG A 72 -2.42 -0.72 -13.41
N PRO A 73 -2.33 -2.04 -13.22
CA PRO A 73 -1.36 -2.74 -12.37
C PRO A 73 0.07 -2.57 -12.89
N VAL A 74 1.07 -2.61 -12.00
CA VAL A 74 2.49 -2.52 -12.41
C VAL A 74 2.86 -3.74 -13.24
N SER A 75 3.12 -3.56 -14.54
CA SER A 75 3.66 -4.63 -15.38
C SER A 75 5.16 -4.85 -15.13
N GLU A 76 5.63 -6.06 -15.41
CA GLU A 76 7.06 -6.43 -15.33
C GLU A 76 7.94 -5.45 -16.13
N HIS A 77 7.54 -5.12 -17.37
CA HIS A 77 8.28 -4.18 -18.21
C HIS A 77 8.34 -2.76 -17.62
N GLN A 78 7.24 -2.28 -17.03
CA GLN A 78 7.23 -0.97 -16.36
C GLN A 78 8.13 -0.98 -15.13
N LEU A 79 8.07 -2.04 -14.32
CA LEU A 79 8.89 -2.17 -13.13
C LEU A 79 10.38 -2.26 -13.49
N GLN A 80 10.75 -3.08 -14.48
CA GLN A 80 12.12 -3.14 -15.02
C GLN A 80 12.60 -1.76 -15.48
N ARG A 81 11.74 -1.01 -16.19
CA ARG A 81 12.05 0.35 -16.63
C ARG A 81 12.28 1.28 -15.44
N PHE A 82 11.42 1.24 -14.42
CA PHE A 82 11.56 2.11 -13.26
C PHE A 82 12.87 1.84 -12.50
N VAL A 83 13.19 0.57 -12.24
CA VAL A 83 14.42 0.17 -11.53
C VAL A 83 15.67 0.51 -12.33
N SER A 84 15.70 0.21 -13.63
CA SER A 84 16.86 0.45 -14.48
C SER A 84 17.14 1.93 -14.78
N THR A 85 16.11 2.78 -14.70
CA THR A 85 16.21 4.23 -14.97
C THR A 85 16.27 5.09 -13.71
N MET A 86 16.50 4.48 -12.53
CA MET A 86 16.71 5.24 -11.29
C MET A 86 18.07 5.95 -11.30
N TRP A 87 18.05 7.26 -11.15
CA TRP A 87 19.22 8.10 -10.92
C TRP A 87 19.43 8.28 -9.40
N PRO A 88 20.63 8.66 -8.94
CA PRO A 88 20.81 9.09 -7.56
C PRO A 88 19.81 10.17 -7.15
N GLY A 89 19.17 9.98 -5.99
CA GLY A 89 18.10 10.82 -5.49
C GLY A 89 16.69 10.40 -5.93
N ASP A 90 16.56 9.51 -6.92
CA ASP A 90 15.26 8.99 -7.33
C ASP A 90 14.69 8.04 -6.27
N LEU A 91 13.35 8.00 -6.25
CA LEU A 91 12.62 6.96 -5.56
C LEU A 91 11.49 6.38 -6.42
N VAL A 92 11.16 5.12 -6.18
CA VAL A 92 10.04 4.40 -6.79
C VAL A 92 9.18 3.85 -5.65
N LEU A 93 7.87 4.05 -5.75
CA LEU A 93 6.88 3.46 -4.84
C LEU A 93 6.02 2.47 -5.61
N LEU A 94 5.89 1.26 -5.06
CA LEU A 94 5.10 0.18 -5.60
C LEU A 94 4.06 -0.24 -4.57
N LEU A 95 2.83 -0.41 -5.03
CA LEU A 95 1.78 -1.07 -4.26
C LEU A 95 1.66 -2.51 -4.78
N ILE A 96 2.04 -3.48 -3.95
CA ILE A 96 1.90 -4.90 -4.23
C ILE A 96 0.50 -5.31 -3.78
N HIS A 97 -0.46 -5.17 -4.70
CA HIS A 97 -1.90 -5.23 -4.41
C HIS A 97 -2.31 -6.56 -3.76
N ALA A 98 -1.88 -7.69 -4.33
CA ALA A 98 -2.28 -8.99 -3.81
C ALA A 98 -1.67 -9.30 -2.42
N GLN A 99 -0.62 -8.59 -2.00
CA GLN A 99 0.06 -8.80 -0.72
C GLN A 99 -0.17 -7.68 0.30
N ASN A 100 -1.06 -6.71 0.05
CA ASN A 100 -1.32 -5.60 0.99
C ASN A 100 -0.01 -4.90 1.46
N ALA A 101 0.95 -4.71 0.56
CA ALA A 101 2.27 -4.19 0.93
C ALA A 101 2.73 -3.07 0.00
N GLY A 102 3.30 -2.02 0.58
CA GLY A 102 4.04 -0.99 -0.12
C GLY A 102 5.53 -1.29 -0.13
N VAL A 103 6.19 -1.08 -1.27
CA VAL A 103 7.65 -1.14 -1.40
C VAL A 103 8.17 0.19 -1.93
N ILE A 104 9.14 0.77 -1.23
CA ILE A 104 9.87 1.95 -1.67
C ILE A 104 11.29 1.54 -2.02
N LEU A 105 11.74 1.92 -3.21
CA LEU A 105 13.13 1.85 -3.63
C LEU A 105 13.68 3.27 -3.62
N ARG A 106 14.77 3.53 -2.89
CA ARG A 106 15.47 4.82 -2.91
C ARG A 106 16.90 4.64 -3.36
N ARG A 107 17.33 5.39 -4.37
CA ARG A 107 18.71 5.35 -4.83
C ARG A 107 19.51 6.52 -4.25
N PHE A 108 20.66 6.21 -3.66
CA PHE A 108 21.55 7.20 -3.03
C PHE A 108 22.73 7.56 -3.95
N ASP A 109 23.45 8.63 -3.59
CA ASP A 109 24.57 9.18 -4.36
C ASP A 109 25.75 8.21 -4.49
N ASN A 110 25.95 7.35 -3.50
CA ASN A 110 26.93 6.27 -3.56
C ASN A 110 26.51 5.12 -4.49
N GLY A 111 25.32 5.21 -5.08
CA GLY A 111 24.74 4.24 -5.99
C GLY A 111 24.03 3.07 -5.30
N ASP A 112 24.00 3.02 -3.97
CA ASP A 112 23.26 2.01 -3.21
C ASP A 112 21.76 2.24 -3.34
N ILE A 113 20.99 1.16 -3.17
CA ILE A 113 19.54 1.22 -3.14
C ILE A 113 19.05 0.76 -1.78
N VAL A 114 18.24 1.59 -1.11
CA VAL A 114 17.51 1.20 0.10
C VAL A 114 16.13 0.73 -0.31
N PHE A 115 15.82 -0.50 0.11
CA PHE A 115 14.53 -1.14 -0.02
C PHE A 115 13.79 -0.97 1.29
N GLU A 116 12.62 -0.36 1.26
CA GLU A 116 11.76 -0.19 2.42
C GLU A 116 10.42 -0.85 2.15
N ALA A 117 9.93 -1.66 3.08
CA ALA A 117 8.62 -2.31 2.95
C ALA A 117 7.70 -1.88 4.09
N PHE A 118 6.40 -1.87 3.83
CA PHE A 118 5.38 -1.60 4.85
C PHE A 118 4.04 -2.20 4.49
N GLU A 119 3.21 -2.43 5.50
CA GLU A 119 1.81 -2.84 5.33
C GLU A 119 0.98 -1.67 4.80
N ALA A 120 0.23 -1.88 3.71
CA ALA A 120 -0.54 -0.82 3.08
C ALA A 120 -1.79 -0.45 3.90
N SER A 121 -2.52 -1.46 4.36
CA SER A 121 -3.73 -1.30 5.16
C SER A 121 -3.76 -2.27 6.35
N PRO A 122 -4.12 -1.83 7.57
CA PRO A 122 -4.24 -2.70 8.72
C PRO A 122 -5.38 -3.71 8.54
N SER A 123 -5.33 -4.83 9.28
CA SER A 123 -6.45 -5.78 9.31
C SER A 123 -7.68 -5.19 10.01
N ALA A 124 -8.87 -5.68 9.64
CA ALA A 124 -10.13 -5.30 10.26
C ALA A 124 -10.11 -5.55 11.77
N GLY A 125 -9.50 -6.66 12.22
CA GLY A 125 -9.30 -6.95 13.63
C GLY A 125 -8.46 -5.90 14.35
N ALA A 126 -7.38 -5.42 13.72
CA ALA A 126 -6.57 -4.34 14.29
C ALA A 126 -7.36 -3.02 14.37
N VAL A 127 -8.13 -2.68 13.33
CA VAL A 127 -8.98 -1.48 13.32
C VAL A 127 -10.04 -1.53 14.43
N MET A 128 -10.81 -2.62 14.50
CA MET A 128 -11.87 -2.77 15.50
C MET A 128 -11.34 -2.89 16.93
N GLY A 129 -10.14 -3.46 17.09
CA GLY A 129 -9.48 -3.59 18.40
C GLY A 129 -8.81 -2.30 18.90
N ALA A 130 -8.71 -1.26 18.08
CA ALA A 130 -8.02 -0.03 18.46
C ALA A 130 -8.87 0.85 19.39
N GLU A 131 -8.35 1.16 20.57
CA GLU A 131 -8.90 2.23 21.41
C GLU A 131 -8.55 3.60 20.80
N GLY A 132 -9.41 4.11 19.91
CA GLY A 132 -9.25 5.40 19.27
C GLY A 132 -8.58 5.32 17.89
N LYS A 133 -7.32 5.75 17.77
CA LYS A 133 -6.59 5.77 16.49
C LYS A 133 -5.48 4.72 16.49
N LEU A 134 -5.39 3.96 15.40
CA LEU A 134 -4.28 3.03 15.17
C LEU A 134 -2.96 3.79 15.06
N LEU A 135 -1.94 3.33 15.79
CA LEU A 135 -0.59 3.87 15.68
C LEU A 135 0.23 2.99 14.72
N CYS A 136 0.39 3.46 13.49
CA CYS A 136 1.16 2.77 12.46
C CYS A 136 2.53 3.42 12.30
N SER A 137 3.57 2.60 12.09
CA SER A 137 4.94 3.07 11.84
C SER A 137 5.34 2.76 10.40
N TYR A 138 5.82 3.77 9.68
CA TYR A 138 6.19 3.66 8.28
C TYR A 138 7.60 4.19 8.01
N PRO A 139 8.36 3.54 7.12
CA PRO A 139 8.17 2.17 6.68
C PRO A 139 8.57 1.18 7.79
N GLY A 140 8.27 -0.10 7.58
CA GLY A 140 8.61 -1.18 8.48
C GLY A 140 10.09 -1.58 8.33
N PRO A 141 10.41 -2.75 7.76
CA PRO A 141 11.79 -3.16 7.52
C PRO A 141 12.41 -2.38 6.37
N ALA A 142 13.73 -2.15 6.48
CA ALA A 142 14.52 -1.50 5.46
C ALA A 142 15.89 -2.16 5.31
N ILE A 143 16.31 -2.41 4.08
CA ILE A 143 17.56 -3.07 3.73
C ILE A 143 18.31 -2.23 2.70
N THR A 144 19.58 -1.94 2.96
CA THR A 144 20.49 -1.34 1.99
C THR A 144 21.10 -2.45 1.15
N ILE A 145 20.96 -2.34 -0.17
CA ILE A 145 21.64 -3.19 -1.16
C ILE A 145 22.81 -2.40 -1.76
N PRO A 146 24.05 -2.91 -1.64
CA PRO A 146 25.23 -2.26 -2.21
C PRO A 146 25.10 -2.07 -3.72
N SER A 147 25.67 -0.99 -4.25
CA SER A 147 25.58 -0.65 -5.66
C SER A 147 26.04 -1.77 -6.60
N ALA A 148 27.07 -2.52 -6.23
CA ALA A 148 27.57 -3.65 -7.01
C ALA A 148 26.52 -4.75 -7.23
N VAL A 149 25.66 -4.99 -6.24
CA VAL A 149 24.55 -5.96 -6.34
C VAL A 149 23.36 -5.31 -7.03
N ALA A 150 23.02 -4.07 -6.66
CA ALA A 150 21.88 -3.37 -7.22
C ALA A 150 21.98 -3.13 -8.73
N GLN A 151 23.21 -3.03 -9.27
CA GLN A 151 23.48 -2.87 -10.70
C GLN A 151 23.60 -4.19 -11.46
N ASP A 152 23.62 -5.34 -10.78
CA ASP A 152 23.66 -6.65 -11.43
C ASP A 152 22.35 -6.88 -12.21
N PRO A 153 22.40 -7.04 -13.55
CA PRO A 153 21.22 -7.30 -14.37
C PRO A 153 20.45 -8.56 -13.95
N ALA A 154 21.14 -9.58 -13.44
CA ALA A 154 20.49 -10.79 -12.95
C ALA A 154 19.67 -10.49 -11.69
N PHE A 155 20.23 -9.78 -10.72
CA PHE A 155 19.51 -9.35 -9.52
C PHE A 155 18.29 -8.50 -9.87
N GLN A 156 18.43 -7.50 -10.74
CA GLN A 156 17.32 -6.64 -11.15
C GLN A 156 16.19 -7.45 -11.79
N ARG A 157 16.52 -8.38 -12.68
CA ARG A 157 15.54 -9.24 -13.34
C ARG A 157 14.78 -10.10 -12.33
N GLU A 158 15.48 -10.81 -11.44
CA GLU A 158 14.82 -11.67 -10.44
C GLU A 158 13.97 -10.86 -9.46
N LEU A 159 14.43 -9.67 -9.05
CA LEU A 159 13.66 -8.76 -8.22
C LEU A 159 12.36 -8.32 -8.90
N VAL A 160 12.45 -7.93 -10.18
CA VAL A 160 11.31 -7.48 -10.97
C VAL A 160 10.31 -8.62 -11.15
N LEU A 161 10.78 -9.82 -11.51
CA LEU A 161 9.94 -11.01 -11.63
C LEU A 161 9.24 -11.34 -10.30
N PHE A 162 9.98 -11.35 -9.19
CA PHE A 162 9.43 -11.63 -7.87
C PHE A 162 8.33 -10.65 -7.46
N LEU A 163 8.57 -9.35 -7.64
CA LEU A 163 7.60 -8.31 -7.28
C LEU A 163 6.37 -8.32 -8.21
N SER A 164 6.56 -8.53 -9.51
CA SER A 164 5.47 -8.59 -10.48
C SER A 164 4.58 -9.82 -10.28
N ASP A 165 5.18 -10.97 -9.97
CA ASP A 165 4.43 -12.19 -9.64
C ASP A 165 3.60 -11.99 -8.37
N LEU A 166 4.23 -11.55 -7.28
CA LEU A 166 3.52 -11.32 -6.01
C LEU A 166 2.45 -10.23 -6.09
N ASN A 167 2.58 -9.27 -7.01
CA ASN A 167 1.56 -8.23 -7.20
C ASN A 167 0.23 -8.81 -7.74
N SER A 168 0.29 -9.89 -8.51
CA SER A 168 -0.86 -10.49 -9.18
C SER A 168 -1.31 -11.82 -8.55
N THR A 169 -0.37 -12.54 -7.93
CA THR A 169 -0.61 -13.87 -7.37
C THR A 169 -1.27 -13.78 -6.02
N LYS A 170 -2.48 -14.33 -5.90
CA LYS A 170 -3.16 -14.54 -4.61
C LYS A 170 -2.65 -15.84 -4.00
N ILE A 171 -2.03 -15.73 -2.82
CA ILE A 171 -1.49 -16.89 -2.11
C ILE A 171 -2.45 -17.21 -0.96
N GLU A 172 -3.00 -18.43 -0.95
CA GLU A 172 -4.11 -18.79 -0.06
C GLU A 172 -3.74 -18.73 1.43
N ASP A 173 -2.47 -18.94 1.79
CA ASP A 173 -2.01 -19.02 3.18
C ASP A 173 -2.03 -17.66 3.91
N VAL A 174 -1.90 -16.56 3.17
CA VAL A 174 -1.93 -15.16 3.67
C VAL A 174 -3.29 -14.53 3.55
N LEU A 175 -4.26 -15.23 2.93
CA LEU A 175 -5.63 -14.75 2.90
C LEU A 175 -6.25 -14.85 4.29
N PRO A 176 -6.96 -13.82 4.74
CA PRO A 176 -7.68 -13.88 6.00
C PRO A 176 -8.71 -15.00 5.96
N MET A 177 -8.74 -15.80 7.03
CA MET A 177 -9.67 -16.91 7.19
C MET A 177 -10.57 -16.66 8.40
N THR A 178 -11.87 -16.86 8.24
CA THR A 178 -12.84 -16.87 9.36
C THR A 178 -13.49 -18.22 9.52
N LYS A 179 -13.85 -18.56 10.76
CA LYS A 179 -14.72 -19.69 11.04
C LYS A 179 -16.18 -19.24 11.00
N LYS A 180 -16.94 -19.69 10.00
CA LYS A 180 -18.39 -19.51 9.92
C LYS A 180 -19.08 -20.85 10.00
N ALA A 181 -20.01 -20.98 10.96
CA ALA A 181 -20.80 -22.20 11.17
C ALA A 181 -19.96 -23.49 11.26
N GLY A 182 -18.80 -23.43 11.93
CA GLY A 182 -17.88 -24.57 12.09
C GLY A 182 -16.98 -24.88 10.89
N SER A 183 -17.12 -24.14 9.77
CA SER A 183 -16.27 -24.25 8.59
C SER A 183 -15.32 -23.05 8.50
N THR A 184 -14.09 -23.26 8.04
CA THR A 184 -13.13 -22.18 7.78
C THR A 184 -13.34 -21.69 6.36
N VAL A 185 -13.70 -20.41 6.20
CA VAL A 185 -13.98 -19.75 4.93
C VAL A 185 -13.10 -18.51 4.82
N THR A 186 -12.53 -18.24 3.65
CA THR A 186 -11.82 -17.00 3.39
C THR A 186 -12.73 -15.81 3.69
N GLU A 187 -12.23 -14.82 4.43
CA GLU A 187 -12.94 -13.57 4.69
C GLU A 187 -12.52 -12.51 3.68
N PRO A 188 -13.23 -12.35 2.55
CA PRO A 188 -12.79 -11.48 1.46
C PRO A 188 -12.78 -9.97 1.82
N ARG A 189 -13.19 -9.60 3.04
CA ARG A 189 -13.30 -8.23 3.53
C ARG A 189 -12.15 -7.80 4.44
N ASP A 190 -11.34 -8.75 4.91
CA ASP A 190 -10.15 -8.44 5.71
C ASP A 190 -8.92 -8.35 4.80
N THR A 191 -7.81 -7.83 5.31
CA THR A 191 -6.62 -7.56 4.51
C THR A 191 -5.70 -8.79 4.42
N THR A 192 -5.04 -8.95 3.27
CA THR A 192 -3.99 -9.97 3.11
C THR A 192 -2.83 -9.68 4.05
N HIS A 193 -2.24 -10.72 4.66
CA HIS A 193 -1.05 -10.52 5.50
C HIS A 193 0.19 -10.18 4.65
N PRO A 194 0.94 -9.10 4.95
CA PRO A 194 2.00 -8.59 4.06
C PRO A 194 3.33 -9.36 4.09
N ARG A 195 3.37 -10.55 4.71
CA ARG A 195 4.63 -11.24 5.10
C ARG A 195 5.52 -11.60 3.93
N TYR A 196 4.97 -11.87 2.75
CA TYR A 196 5.80 -12.18 1.58
C TYR A 196 6.67 -11.00 1.15
N ILE A 197 6.23 -9.78 1.43
CA ILE A 197 7.00 -8.57 1.17
C ILE A 197 7.74 -8.12 2.43
N THR A 198 7.05 -8.00 3.56
CA THR A 198 7.66 -7.44 4.79
C THR A 198 8.65 -8.41 5.44
N GLU A 199 8.49 -9.73 5.29
CA GLU A 199 9.35 -10.74 5.93
C GLU A 199 10.19 -11.51 4.91
N LEU A 200 9.58 -12.16 3.92
CA LEU A 200 10.32 -13.02 2.98
C LEU A 200 11.28 -12.21 2.10
N LEU A 201 10.77 -11.20 1.36
CA LEU A 201 11.63 -10.34 0.54
C LEU A 201 12.70 -9.66 1.38
N THR A 202 12.34 -9.12 2.55
CA THR A 202 13.30 -8.55 3.51
C THR A 202 14.39 -9.55 3.89
N GLY A 203 14.03 -10.81 4.17
CA GLY A 203 14.97 -11.88 4.50
C GLY A 203 15.93 -12.19 3.37
N ILE A 204 15.43 -12.28 2.13
CA ILE A 204 16.24 -12.47 0.93
C ILE A 204 17.22 -11.31 0.74
N LEU A 205 16.71 -10.07 0.78
CA LEU A 205 17.51 -8.86 0.60
C LEU A 205 18.57 -8.71 1.70
N ARG A 206 18.28 -9.13 2.93
CA ARG A 206 19.24 -9.12 4.03
C ARG A 206 20.45 -10.02 3.77
N GLY A 207 20.30 -11.10 3.00
CA GLY A 207 21.42 -11.95 2.57
C GLY A 207 22.32 -11.29 1.51
N LEU A 208 21.79 -10.29 0.79
CA LEU A 208 22.47 -9.58 -0.30
C LEU A 208 22.99 -8.20 0.10
N GLY A 209 22.66 -7.75 1.31
CA GLY A 209 22.97 -6.42 1.80
C GLY A 209 22.99 -6.37 3.33
N HIS A 210 22.50 -5.29 3.91
CA HIS A 210 22.42 -5.14 5.36
C HIS A 210 21.22 -4.29 5.79
N PRO A 211 20.75 -4.43 7.05
CA PRO A 211 19.71 -3.54 7.58
C PRO A 211 20.09 -2.07 7.41
N ALA A 212 19.13 -1.27 6.94
CA ALA A 212 19.27 0.17 6.81
C ALA A 212 18.77 0.85 8.09
N ASP A 213 19.53 1.82 8.59
CA ASP A 213 19.02 2.73 9.61
C ASP A 213 18.29 3.88 8.91
N ILE A 214 16.97 3.94 9.11
CA ILE A 214 16.09 4.88 8.44
C ILE A 214 15.22 5.61 9.44
N ARG A 215 14.88 6.86 9.12
CA ARG A 215 13.91 7.62 9.89
C ARG A 215 12.51 7.11 9.60
N ARG A 216 11.86 6.57 10.63
CA ARG A 216 10.46 6.14 10.56
C ARG A 216 9.52 7.26 10.98
N ILE A 217 8.35 7.27 10.36
CA ILE A 217 7.24 8.17 10.65
C ILE A 217 6.19 7.36 11.38
N GLN A 218 5.74 7.86 12.53
CA GLN A 218 4.58 7.32 13.23
C GLN A 218 3.34 8.11 12.85
N LYS A 219 2.34 7.43 12.30
CA LYS A 219 1.07 8.02 11.88
C LYS A 219 -0.04 7.45 12.74
N ARG A 220 -0.87 8.33 13.29
CA ARG A 220 -2.15 7.95 13.89
C ARG A 220 -3.19 7.84 12.77
N VAL A 221 -3.59 6.63 12.44
CA VAL A 221 -4.57 6.31 11.41
C VAL A 221 -5.94 6.19 12.07
N ALA A 222 -6.90 6.95 11.55
CA ALA A 222 -8.32 6.73 11.84
C ALA A 222 -8.86 5.92 10.67
N ASP A 223 -9.18 4.66 10.93
CA ASP A 223 -9.75 3.73 9.96
C ASP A 223 -11.05 3.17 10.53
N ASP A 224 -11.91 2.64 9.68
CA ASP A 224 -13.22 2.13 10.08
C ASP A 224 -13.61 0.88 9.29
N VAL A 225 -14.27 -0.07 9.96
CA VAL A 225 -14.71 -1.33 9.33
C VAL A 225 -16.21 -1.25 9.09
N GLN A 226 -16.60 -1.22 7.81
CA GLN A 226 -18.01 -1.27 7.43
C GLN A 226 -18.55 -2.71 7.57
N CYS A 227 -19.06 -3.05 8.76
CA CYS A 227 -19.84 -4.28 8.97
C CYS A 227 -21.28 -4.06 8.45
N PRO A 228 -21.79 -4.88 7.51
CA PRO A 228 -23.19 -4.76 7.12
C PRO A 228 -24.08 -5.14 8.31
N VAL A 229 -24.96 -4.24 8.70
CA VAL A 229 -26.04 -4.56 9.65
C VAL A 229 -26.94 -5.62 8.99
N PRO A 230 -27.20 -6.77 9.63
CA PRO A 230 -28.16 -7.71 9.08
C PRO A 230 -29.54 -7.05 9.08
N ILE A 231 -30.07 -6.77 7.89
CA ILE A 231 -31.44 -6.31 7.73
C ILE A 231 -32.31 -7.56 7.92
N TYR A 232 -32.78 -7.80 9.14
CA TYR A 232 -33.88 -8.72 9.36
C TYR A 232 -35.20 -7.97 9.10
N PRO A 233 -35.95 -8.28 8.02
CA PRO A 233 -37.24 -7.65 7.81
C PRO A 233 -38.20 -8.07 8.93
N GLY A 234 -38.60 -7.10 9.77
CA GLY A 234 -39.70 -7.26 10.74
C GLY A 234 -39.32 -7.58 12.18
N VAL A 235 -38.07 -7.41 12.59
CA VAL A 235 -37.67 -7.48 14.02
C VAL A 235 -36.93 -6.20 14.37
N ASP A 236 -37.30 -5.53 15.47
CA ASP A 236 -36.51 -4.42 16.01
C ASP A 236 -35.05 -4.85 16.12
N PRO A 237 -34.09 -3.97 15.76
CA PRO A 237 -32.68 -4.34 15.71
C PRO A 237 -32.26 -4.91 17.08
N PRO A 238 -31.71 -6.13 17.14
CA PRO A 238 -31.13 -6.62 18.37
C PRO A 238 -29.99 -5.68 18.78
N LEU A 239 -29.86 -5.43 20.08
CA LEU A 239 -28.67 -4.81 20.66
C LEU A 239 -27.44 -5.48 20.07
N ALA A 240 -26.61 -4.67 19.39
CA ALA A 240 -25.35 -5.01 18.72
C ALA A 240 -24.95 -6.49 18.83
N ASP A 241 -25.25 -7.27 17.80
CA ASP A 241 -24.70 -8.62 17.67
C ASP A 241 -23.16 -8.53 17.59
N HIS A 242 -22.48 -9.28 18.46
CA HIS A 242 -21.02 -9.30 18.61
C HIS A 242 -20.30 -10.01 17.46
N SER A 243 -20.93 -10.14 16.29
CA SER A 243 -20.38 -10.85 15.12
C SER A 243 -19.23 -10.10 14.41
N CYS A 244 -18.93 -8.86 14.83
CA CYS A 244 -17.72 -8.10 14.49
C CYS A 244 -16.79 -7.91 15.72
N GLY A 245 -16.76 -8.85 16.66
CA GLY A 245 -15.72 -8.88 17.71
C GLY A 245 -14.37 -9.34 17.15
N PRO A 246 -13.23 -8.92 17.74
CA PRO A 246 -11.94 -9.52 17.41
C PRO A 246 -12.01 -11.04 17.61
N PRO A 247 -11.29 -11.85 16.82
CA PRO A 247 -11.24 -13.28 17.07
C PRO A 247 -10.77 -13.51 18.51
N ASP A 248 -11.57 -14.23 19.30
CA ASP A 248 -11.22 -14.62 20.66
C ASP A 248 -9.80 -15.23 20.64
N LEU A 249 -8.84 -14.50 21.19
CA LEU A 249 -7.51 -15.02 21.51
C LEU A 249 -7.68 -16.07 22.60
N ALA A 250 -7.97 -17.30 22.18
CA ALA A 250 -7.82 -18.46 23.04
C ALA A 250 -6.33 -18.65 23.32
N ILE A 251 -5.96 -18.47 24.58
CA ILE A 251 -4.68 -18.86 25.19
C ILE A 251 -4.43 -20.35 24.94
#